data_AF-A0A4Q2SZS9-F1
#
_entry.id   AF-A0A4Q2SZS9-F1
#
_cell.length_a   1.000
_cell.length_b   1.000
_cell.length_c   1.000
_cell.angle_alpha   90.00
_cell.angle_beta   90.00
_cell.angle_gamma   90.00
#
_symmetry.space_group_name_H-M   'P 1'
#
loop_
_entity.id
_entity.type
_entity.pdbx_description
1 polymer ?
#
loop_
_entity_poly.entity_id
_entity_poly.type
_entity_poly.pdbx_seq_one_letter_code
_entity_poly.pdbx_strand_id
1 'polypeptide(L)'
;MFGGRRRRREEELAAKDRWRVARKLMDEDVTVLGEQVAELHLDTLGDDLDPAAHDHYRRALENYDQAKQLLVTSETAEDVVAVEQVVADARYHRAAVIAVIAGEPLPERREPCFFNPQHGPSRDDVEWAPPGGTARTIAVCAADARALAAGDEPLIRMVRIGDRWVPWHQAGSITGAIDAGAQLARSSSHGVHGQQNLAQAYLNQAMGGYDGTGGGFN
;
A
#
# COMPACT_ATOMS: atom_id res chain seq x y z
N MET A 1 -33.53 1.02 -31.05
CA MET A 1 -33.04 0.04 -30.05
C MET A 1 -31.51 -0.18 -30.10
N PHE A 2 -30.69 0.84 -30.39
CA PHE A 2 -29.22 0.67 -30.51
C PHE A 2 -28.41 1.17 -29.29
N GLY A 3 -29.01 1.97 -28.40
CA GLY A 3 -28.32 2.52 -27.22
C GLY A 3 -28.04 1.49 -26.11
N GLY A 4 -28.90 0.48 -25.93
CA GLY A 4 -28.75 -0.51 -24.85
C GLY A 4 -27.55 -1.44 -25.04
N ARG A 5 -27.29 -1.90 -26.28
CA ARG A 5 -26.11 -2.74 -26.59
C ARG A 5 -24.80 -1.96 -26.44
N ARG A 6 -24.80 -0.69 -26.86
CA ARG A 6 -23.63 0.19 -26.71
C ARG A 6 -23.32 0.44 -25.23
N ARG A 7 -24.32 0.82 -24.45
CA ARG A 7 -24.17 1.06 -23.00
C ARG A 7 -23.65 -0.17 -22.26
N ARG A 8 -24.22 -1.36 -22.52
CA ARG A 8 -23.75 -2.62 -21.93
C ARG A 8 -22.28 -2.90 -22.26
N ARG A 9 -21.86 -2.67 -23.51
CA ARG A 9 -20.46 -2.85 -23.92
C ARG A 9 -19.53 -1.85 -23.23
N GLU A 10 -19.95 -0.61 -23.05
CA GLU A 10 -19.20 0.42 -22.33
C GLU A 10 -19.06 0.07 -20.84
N GLU A 11 -20.13 -0.41 -20.20
CA GLU A 11 -20.12 -0.91 -18.81
C GLU A 11 -19.19 -2.12 -18.64
N GLU A 12 -19.25 -3.09 -19.56
CA GLU A 12 -18.37 -4.28 -19.54
C GLU A 12 -16.89 -3.91 -19.73
N LEU A 13 -16.57 -2.92 -20.57
CA LEU A 13 -15.21 -2.42 -20.73
C LEU A 13 -14.73 -1.69 -19.48
N ALA A 14 -15.57 -0.83 -18.89
CA ALA A 14 -15.25 -0.13 -17.66
C ALA A 14 -14.99 -1.10 -16.50
N ALA A 15 -15.81 -2.15 -16.36
CA ALA A 15 -15.60 -3.18 -15.35
C ALA A 15 -14.26 -3.91 -15.53
N LYS A 16 -13.90 -4.27 -16.78
CA LYS A 16 -12.61 -4.90 -17.08
C LYS A 16 -11.42 -3.98 -16.77
N ASP A 17 -11.54 -2.69 -17.06
CA ASP A 17 -10.47 -1.73 -16.77
C ASP A 17 -10.33 -1.50 -15.25
N ARG A 18 -11.44 -1.44 -14.51
CA ARG A 18 -11.42 -1.41 -13.04
C ARG A 18 -10.67 -2.62 -12.47
N TRP A 19 -11.00 -3.82 -12.93
CA TRP A 19 -10.32 -5.05 -12.51
C TRP A 19 -8.82 -5.02 -12.87
N ARG A 20 -8.44 -4.59 -14.08
CA ARG A 20 -7.02 -4.50 -14.48
C ARG A 20 -6.20 -3.59 -13.57
N VAL A 21 -6.74 -2.42 -13.24
CA VAL A 21 -6.07 -1.46 -12.34
C VAL A 21 -5.94 -2.07 -10.94
N ALA A 22 -7.02 -2.61 -10.40
CA ALA A 22 -7.03 -3.27 -9.09
C ALA A 22 -5.99 -4.39 -9.02
N ARG A 23 -6.05 -5.31 -9.99
CA ARG A 23 -5.20 -6.49 -10.06
C ARG A 23 -3.73 -6.10 -10.13
N LYS A 24 -3.38 -5.05 -10.88
CA LYS A 24 -1.99 -4.58 -10.95
C LYS A 24 -1.48 -4.08 -9.59
N LEU A 25 -2.26 -3.26 -8.89
CA LEU A 25 -1.87 -2.76 -7.57
C LEU A 25 -1.72 -3.89 -6.55
N MET A 26 -2.63 -4.86 -6.59
CA MET A 26 -2.57 -6.03 -5.72
C MET A 26 -1.41 -6.97 -6.06
N ASP A 27 -1.05 -7.11 -7.33
CA ASP A 27 0.10 -7.90 -7.78
C ASP A 27 1.42 -7.33 -7.23
N GLU A 28 1.57 -6.00 -7.24
CA GLU A 28 2.68 -5.30 -6.58
C GLU A 28 2.68 -5.59 -5.06
N ASP A 29 1.52 -5.58 -4.40
CA ASP A 29 1.40 -5.83 -2.96
C ASP A 29 1.70 -7.26 -2.56
N VAL A 30 1.25 -8.24 -3.35
CA VAL A 30 1.54 -9.65 -3.14
C VAL A 30 3.02 -9.94 -3.41
N THR A 31 3.64 -9.26 -4.37
CA THR A 31 5.08 -9.37 -4.63
C THR A 31 5.89 -8.86 -3.44
N VAL A 32 5.61 -7.64 -2.96
CA VAL A 32 6.27 -7.07 -1.77
C VAL A 32 6.01 -7.93 -0.53
N LEU A 33 4.80 -8.48 -0.37
CA LEU A 33 4.51 -9.41 0.72
C LEU A 33 5.38 -10.67 0.64
N GLY A 34 5.60 -11.21 -0.56
CA GLY A 34 6.49 -12.35 -0.77
C GLY A 34 7.92 -12.06 -0.34
N GLU A 35 8.44 -10.87 -0.67
CA GLU A 35 9.77 -10.41 -0.24
C GLU A 35 9.82 -10.27 1.30
N GLN A 36 8.80 -9.66 1.90
CA GLN A 36 8.69 -9.46 3.35
C GLN A 36 8.64 -10.78 4.14
N VAL A 37 7.98 -11.80 3.58
CA VAL A 37 7.91 -13.14 4.18
C VAL A 37 9.22 -13.90 3.98
N ALA A 38 9.88 -13.73 2.84
CA ALA A 38 11.21 -14.30 2.60
C ALA A 38 12.27 -13.69 3.53
N GLU A 39 12.25 -12.38 3.74
CA GLU A 39 13.08 -11.69 4.72
C GLU A 39 12.84 -12.23 6.13
N LEU A 40 11.57 -12.34 6.54
CA LEU A 40 11.21 -12.92 7.84
C LEU A 40 11.74 -14.36 8.00
N HIS A 41 11.74 -15.14 6.92
CA HIS A 41 12.33 -16.49 6.95
C HIS A 41 13.82 -16.43 7.27
N LEU A 42 14.57 -15.55 6.59
CA LEU A 42 16.00 -15.39 6.81
C LEU A 42 16.32 -14.92 8.23
N ASP A 43 15.56 -13.97 8.77
CA ASP A 43 15.75 -13.44 10.13
C ASP A 43 15.43 -14.46 11.21
N THR A 44 14.64 -15.48 10.89
CA THR A 44 14.26 -16.56 11.83
C THR A 44 15.05 -17.84 11.60
N LEU A 45 15.98 -17.87 10.63
CA LEU A 45 16.83 -19.04 10.38
C LEU A 45 17.77 -19.30 11.56
N GLY A 46 17.60 -20.45 12.22
CA GLY A 46 18.49 -20.90 13.30
C GLY A 46 18.01 -20.54 14.70
N ASP A 47 16.91 -19.80 14.82
CA ASP A 47 16.27 -19.52 16.09
C ASP A 47 15.32 -20.66 16.49
N ASP A 48 15.35 -21.05 17.76
CA ASP A 48 14.31 -21.88 18.36
C ASP A 48 13.10 -20.98 18.66
N LEU A 49 12.26 -20.78 17.64
CA LEU A 49 11.12 -19.88 17.73
C LEU A 49 10.16 -20.33 18.83
N ASP A 50 9.76 -19.39 19.68
CA ASP A 50 8.65 -19.58 20.60
C ASP A 50 7.40 -20.12 19.86
N PRO A 51 6.61 -21.05 20.45
CA PRO A 51 5.43 -21.60 19.78
C PRO A 51 4.44 -20.56 19.25
N ALA A 52 4.30 -19.40 19.91
CA ALA A 52 3.44 -18.32 19.45
C ALA A 52 4.02 -17.62 18.20
N ALA A 53 5.34 -17.38 18.17
CA ALA A 53 6.02 -16.86 16.98
C ALA A 53 5.89 -17.84 15.81
N HIS A 54 6.05 -19.15 16.06
CA HIS A 54 5.90 -20.17 15.03
C HIS A 54 4.46 -20.23 14.46
N ASP A 55 3.41 -20.10 15.31
CA ASP A 55 2.02 -20.05 14.82
C ASP A 55 1.76 -18.82 13.94
N HIS A 56 2.25 -17.65 14.35
CA HIS A 56 2.12 -16.44 13.53
C HIS A 56 2.91 -16.53 12.22
N TYR A 57 4.11 -17.10 12.25
CA TYR A 57 4.93 -17.32 11.05
C TYR A 57 4.19 -18.22 10.04
N ARG A 58 3.64 -19.35 10.50
CA ARG A 58 2.82 -20.25 9.69
C ARG A 58 1.62 -19.52 9.07
N ARG A 59 0.90 -18.72 9.85
CA ARG A 59 -0.25 -17.96 9.36
C ARG A 59 0.13 -16.87 8.35
N ALA A 60 1.31 -16.24 8.50
CA ALA A 60 1.80 -15.28 7.51
C ALA A 60 2.02 -15.96 6.14
N LEU A 61 2.64 -17.15 6.14
CA LEU A 61 2.82 -17.96 4.93
C LEU A 61 1.50 -18.40 4.32
N GLU A 62 0.57 -18.91 5.14
CA GLU A 62 -0.75 -19.36 4.68
C GLU A 62 -1.54 -18.22 4.02
N ASN A 63 -1.57 -17.03 4.65
CA ASN A 63 -2.24 -15.88 4.07
C ASN A 63 -1.53 -15.39 2.79
N TYR A 64 -0.20 -15.43 2.72
CA TYR A 64 0.52 -15.10 1.49
C TYR A 64 0.16 -16.03 0.33
N ASP A 65 0.16 -17.35 0.58
CA ASP A 65 -0.23 -18.33 -0.45
C ASP A 65 -1.71 -18.20 -0.82
N GLN A 66 -2.59 -17.93 0.14
CA GLN A 66 -4.00 -17.65 -0.12
C GLN A 66 -4.16 -16.38 -0.98
N ALA A 67 -3.43 -15.31 -0.69
CA ALA A 67 -3.48 -14.06 -1.45
C ALA A 67 -3.07 -14.28 -2.91
N LYS A 68 -1.99 -15.06 -3.15
CA LYS A 68 -1.58 -15.46 -4.50
C LYS A 68 -2.68 -16.21 -5.25
N GLN A 69 -3.29 -17.21 -4.60
CA GLN A 69 -4.33 -18.03 -5.22
C GLN A 69 -5.56 -17.18 -5.58
N LEU A 70 -6.06 -16.38 -4.63
CA LEU A 70 -7.22 -15.50 -4.86
C LEU A 70 -6.95 -14.47 -5.96
N LEU A 71 -5.75 -13.88 -6.01
CA LEU A 71 -5.39 -12.93 -7.04
C LEU A 71 -5.35 -13.58 -8.43
N VAL A 72 -4.81 -14.80 -8.53
CA VAL A 72 -4.78 -15.58 -9.78
C VAL A 72 -6.19 -15.90 -10.28
N THR A 73 -7.12 -16.22 -9.38
CA THR A 73 -8.50 -16.58 -9.72
C THR A 73 -9.46 -15.39 -9.80
N SER A 74 -8.99 -14.17 -9.51
CA SER A 74 -9.84 -12.97 -9.52
C SER A 74 -10.34 -12.63 -10.92
N GLU A 75 -11.63 -12.35 -11.06
CA GLU A 75 -12.26 -11.97 -12.34
C GLU A 75 -12.87 -10.56 -12.29
N THR A 76 -13.11 -10.03 -11.08
CA THR A 76 -13.74 -8.74 -10.83
C THR A 76 -12.90 -7.86 -9.90
N ALA A 77 -13.16 -6.55 -9.93
CA ALA A 77 -12.47 -5.62 -9.03
C ALA A 77 -12.77 -5.93 -7.56
N GLU A 78 -13.99 -6.39 -7.29
CA GLU A 78 -14.47 -6.78 -5.97
C GLU A 78 -13.73 -8.02 -5.46
N ASP A 79 -13.42 -8.99 -6.32
CA ASP A 79 -12.54 -10.13 -5.96
C ASP A 79 -11.17 -9.63 -5.51
N VAL A 80 -10.59 -8.66 -6.22
CA VAL A 80 -9.27 -8.11 -5.89
C VAL A 80 -9.31 -7.31 -4.58
N VAL A 81 -10.36 -6.54 -4.34
CA VAL A 81 -10.56 -5.83 -3.06
C VAL A 81 -10.65 -6.82 -1.90
N ALA A 82 -11.28 -7.97 -2.09
CA ALA A 82 -11.30 -9.01 -1.06
C ALA A 82 -9.91 -9.59 -0.73
N VAL A 83 -8.94 -9.53 -1.66
CA VAL A 83 -7.54 -9.93 -1.41
C VAL A 83 -6.83 -8.96 -0.45
N GLU A 84 -7.23 -7.68 -0.39
CA GLU A 84 -6.60 -6.68 0.49
C GLU A 84 -6.60 -7.14 1.95
N GLN A 85 -7.71 -7.73 2.40
CA GLN A 85 -7.83 -8.20 3.78
C GLN A 85 -6.87 -9.36 4.07
N VAL A 86 -6.72 -10.30 3.14
CA VAL A 86 -5.79 -11.44 3.29
C VAL A 86 -4.34 -10.96 3.33
N VAL A 87 -3.99 -9.98 2.50
CA VAL A 87 -2.66 -9.35 2.51
C VAL A 87 -2.43 -8.59 3.82
N ALA A 88 -3.42 -7.85 4.32
CA ALA A 88 -3.33 -7.17 5.60
C ALA A 88 -3.16 -8.16 6.77
N ASP A 89 -3.88 -9.28 6.75
CA ASP A 89 -3.76 -10.35 7.75
C ASP A 89 -2.38 -11.01 7.71
N ALA A 90 -1.79 -11.24 6.53
CA ALA A 90 -0.42 -11.72 6.40
C ALA A 90 0.59 -10.75 7.05
N ARG A 91 0.43 -9.44 6.81
CA ARG A 91 1.31 -8.40 7.39
C ARG A 91 1.12 -8.25 8.89
N TYR A 92 -0.10 -8.39 9.40
CA TYR A 92 -0.35 -8.47 10.84
C TYR A 92 0.42 -9.64 11.45
N HIS A 93 0.34 -10.82 10.85
CA HIS A 93 1.04 -12.00 11.35
C HIS A 93 2.56 -11.86 11.27
N ARG A 94 3.11 -11.27 10.20
CA ARG A 94 4.52 -10.89 10.16
C ARG A 94 4.91 -9.94 11.29
N ALA A 95 4.13 -8.88 11.53
CA ALA A 95 4.39 -7.94 12.62
C ALA A 95 4.32 -8.63 14.00
N ALA A 96 3.42 -9.58 14.18
CA ALA A 96 3.31 -10.38 15.39
C ALA A 96 4.53 -11.27 15.63
N VAL A 97 5.10 -11.90 14.59
CA VAL A 97 6.36 -12.66 14.72
C VAL A 97 7.48 -11.76 15.21
N ILE A 98 7.65 -10.60 14.58
CA ILE A 98 8.69 -9.61 14.95
C ILE A 98 8.51 -9.16 16.40
N ALA A 99 7.28 -8.86 16.82
CA ALA A 99 6.99 -8.45 18.19
C ALA A 99 7.33 -9.54 19.22
N VAL A 100 6.94 -10.80 18.97
CA VAL A 100 7.23 -11.91 19.88
C VAL A 100 8.74 -12.14 20.02
N ILE A 101 9.49 -12.13 18.91
CA ILE A 101 10.96 -12.27 18.93
C ILE A 101 11.62 -11.13 19.73
N ALA A 102 11.11 -9.90 19.59
CA ALA A 102 11.59 -8.74 20.33
C ALA A 102 11.14 -8.69 21.79
N GLY A 103 10.28 -9.60 22.25
CA GLY A 103 9.66 -9.56 23.57
C GLY A 103 8.68 -8.38 23.75
N GLU A 104 8.16 -7.84 22.65
CA GLU A 104 7.16 -6.79 22.63
C GLU A 104 5.73 -7.36 22.68
N PRO A 105 4.73 -6.59 23.15
CA PRO A 105 3.33 -6.96 23.02
C PRO A 105 2.93 -7.18 21.57
N LEU A 106 1.97 -8.08 21.34
CA LEU A 106 1.40 -8.29 20.00
C LEU A 106 0.81 -6.97 19.46
N PRO A 107 0.94 -6.73 18.15
CA PRO A 107 0.31 -5.56 17.52
C PRO A 107 -1.21 -5.62 17.69
N GLU A 108 -1.83 -4.45 17.79
CA GLU A 108 -3.29 -4.33 17.72
C GLU A 108 -3.77 -4.63 16.29
N ARG A 109 -5.00 -5.16 16.16
CA ARG A 109 -5.65 -5.33 14.84
C ARG A 109 -6.24 -4.00 14.37
N ARG A 110 -5.37 -3.15 13.85
CA ARG A 110 -5.70 -1.84 13.29
C ARG A 110 -5.62 -1.84 11.77
N GLU A 111 -6.13 -0.78 11.16
CA GLU A 111 -5.94 -0.49 9.75
C GLU A 111 -4.44 -0.42 9.38
N PRO A 112 -4.08 -0.71 8.11
CA PRO A 112 -2.71 -0.56 7.64
C PRO A 112 -2.19 0.87 7.76
N CYS A 113 -0.87 1.04 7.73
CA CYS A 113 -0.27 2.38 7.72
C CYS A 113 -0.85 3.27 6.61
N PHE A 114 -1.25 4.47 7.00
CA PHE A 114 -1.88 5.46 6.15
C PHE A 114 -1.03 5.86 4.92
N PHE A 115 0.29 6.00 5.08
CA PHE A 115 1.18 6.41 3.97
C PHE A 115 1.52 5.27 3.02
N ASN A 116 1.64 4.06 3.55
CA ASN A 116 1.93 2.85 2.79
C ASN A 116 1.39 1.60 3.52
N PRO A 117 0.31 0.98 3.03
CA PRO A 117 -0.22 -0.25 3.62
C PRO A 117 0.77 -1.42 3.61
N GLN A 118 1.83 -1.33 2.80
CA GLN A 118 2.90 -2.33 2.78
C GLN A 118 3.72 -2.34 4.07
N HIS A 119 3.67 -1.28 4.89
CA HIS A 119 4.35 -1.23 6.19
C HIS A 119 3.67 -2.13 7.25
N GLY A 120 2.46 -2.63 6.98
CA GLY A 120 1.69 -3.45 7.91
C GLY A 120 0.75 -2.62 8.79
N PRO A 121 0.28 -3.17 9.94
CA PRO A 121 -0.70 -2.50 10.80
C PRO A 121 -0.13 -1.19 11.36
N SER A 122 -1.01 -0.20 11.50
CA SER A 122 -0.71 1.02 12.25
C SER A 122 -0.50 0.74 13.74
N ARG A 123 0.21 1.64 14.41
CA ARG A 123 0.48 1.60 15.87
C ARG A 123 0.06 2.89 16.54
N ASP A 124 0.28 4.04 15.89
CA ASP A 124 0.12 5.35 16.48
C ASP A 124 -0.82 6.22 15.66
N ASP A 125 -1.60 7.07 16.34
CA ASP A 125 -2.42 8.11 15.73
C ASP A 125 -1.68 9.45 15.81
N VAL A 126 -1.47 10.09 14.66
CA VAL A 126 -0.69 11.35 14.56
C VAL A 126 -1.47 12.41 13.81
N GLU A 127 -1.30 13.67 14.19
CA GLU A 127 -1.83 14.80 13.43
C GLU A 127 -0.90 15.11 12.24
N TRP A 128 -1.45 15.09 11.03
CA TRP A 128 -0.69 15.35 9.81
C TRP A 128 -1.53 16.08 8.76
N ALA A 129 -0.90 16.96 7.98
CA ALA A 129 -1.49 17.62 6.83
C ALA A 129 -0.63 17.37 5.59
N PRO A 130 -1.22 17.00 4.43
CA PRO A 130 -0.47 17.03 3.19
C PRO A 130 -0.09 18.47 2.83
N PRO A 131 0.95 18.70 2.01
CA PRO A 131 1.31 20.02 1.53
C PRO A 131 0.11 20.78 0.94
N GLY A 132 -0.21 21.94 1.52
CA GLY A 132 -1.36 22.77 1.12
C GLY A 132 -2.75 22.22 1.49
N GLY A 133 -2.82 21.15 2.27
CA GLY A 133 -4.07 20.54 2.74
C GLY A 133 -4.39 20.84 4.20
N THR A 134 -5.44 20.18 4.70
CA THR A 134 -5.94 20.33 6.07
C THR A 134 -5.35 19.25 6.97
N ALA A 135 -4.96 19.65 8.19
CA ALA A 135 -4.54 18.73 9.23
C ALA A 135 -5.66 17.75 9.61
N ARG A 136 -5.30 16.50 9.83
CA ARG A 136 -6.18 15.43 10.30
C ARG A 136 -5.38 14.39 11.08
N THR A 137 -6.07 13.70 11.97
CA THR A 137 -5.51 12.51 12.62
C THR A 137 -5.48 11.35 11.63
N ILE A 138 -4.33 10.69 11.53
CA ILE A 138 -4.10 9.53 10.67
C ILE A 138 -3.41 8.42 11.49
N ALA A 139 -3.66 7.16 11.11
CA ALA A 139 -3.04 6.00 11.74
C ALA A 139 -1.78 5.57 10.96
N VAL A 140 -0.64 5.54 11.63
CA VAL A 140 0.67 5.28 11.01
C VAL A 140 1.40 4.14 11.72
N CYS A 141 2.32 3.48 11.01
CA CYS A 141 3.19 2.49 11.63
C CYS A 141 4.23 3.16 12.53
N ALA A 142 4.88 2.37 13.39
CA ALA A 142 5.91 2.86 14.31
C ALA A 142 7.12 3.51 13.61
N ALA A 143 7.42 3.13 12.37
CA ALA A 143 8.51 3.73 11.60
C ALA A 143 8.13 5.13 11.11
N ASP A 144 6.96 5.28 10.49
CA ASP A 144 6.46 6.57 10.02
C ASP A 144 6.14 7.53 11.18
N ALA A 145 5.65 7.02 12.30
CA ALA A 145 5.47 7.81 13.52
C ALA A 145 6.79 8.42 14.02
N ARG A 146 7.86 7.62 14.03
CA ARG A 146 9.20 8.08 14.43
C ARG A 146 9.78 9.10 13.45
N ALA A 147 9.62 8.87 12.14
CA ALA A 147 10.06 9.81 11.12
C ALA A 147 9.37 11.18 11.29
N LEU A 148 8.04 11.19 11.42
CA LEU A 148 7.28 12.41 11.65
C LEU A 148 7.70 13.13 12.95
N ALA A 149 7.92 12.38 14.04
CA ALA A 149 8.38 12.96 15.31
C ALA A 149 9.78 13.58 15.21
N ALA A 150 10.64 13.07 14.32
CA ALA A 150 11.95 13.64 14.03
C ALA A 150 11.90 14.85 13.08
N GLY A 151 10.72 15.15 12.50
CA GLY A 151 10.56 16.19 11.48
C GLY A 151 10.94 15.72 10.07
N ASP A 152 11.13 14.41 9.87
CA ASP A 152 11.37 13.81 8.56
C ASP A 152 10.06 13.65 7.79
N GLU A 153 10.15 13.69 6.46
CA GLU A 153 9.00 13.47 5.59
C GLU A 153 8.69 11.95 5.49
N PRO A 154 7.42 11.54 5.59
CA PRO A 154 7.05 10.13 5.50
C PRO A 154 7.27 9.60 4.08
N LEU A 155 7.68 8.33 3.96
CA LEU A 155 7.81 7.66 2.67
C LEU A 155 6.43 7.28 2.13
N ILE A 156 5.84 8.22 1.38
CA ILE A 156 4.52 8.05 0.79
C ILE A 156 4.60 7.11 -0.41
N ARG A 157 3.80 6.05 -0.39
CA ARG A 157 3.70 5.13 -1.52
C ARG A 157 3.12 5.86 -2.73
N MET A 158 3.81 5.77 -3.85
CA MET A 158 3.32 6.24 -5.15
C MET A 158 2.73 5.07 -5.92
N VAL A 159 1.49 5.21 -6.40
CA VAL A 159 0.83 4.20 -7.24
C VAL A 159 0.58 4.75 -8.63
N ARG A 160 0.76 3.90 -9.65
CA ARG A 160 0.54 4.29 -11.03
C ARG A 160 -0.88 3.98 -11.46
N ILE A 161 -1.66 5.02 -11.71
CA ILE A 161 -3.05 4.95 -12.18
C ILE A 161 -3.11 5.55 -13.59
N GLY A 162 -3.22 4.68 -14.60
CA GLY A 162 -3.08 5.09 -16.00
C GLY A 162 -1.65 5.59 -16.30
N ASP A 163 -1.56 6.82 -16.80
CA ASP A 163 -0.30 7.52 -17.11
C ASP A 163 0.23 8.35 -15.94
N ARG A 164 -0.45 8.35 -14.78
CA ARG A 164 -0.11 9.23 -13.66
C ARG A 164 0.37 8.47 -12.44
N TRP A 165 1.26 9.11 -11.71
CA TRP A 165 1.61 8.74 -10.34
C TRP A 165 0.67 9.47 -9.38
N VAL A 166 0.11 8.73 -8.43
CA VAL A 166 -0.80 9.25 -7.42
C VAL A 166 -0.27 8.80 -6.07
N PRO A 167 -0.14 9.70 -5.08
CA PRO A 167 0.23 9.29 -3.73
C PRO A 167 -0.91 8.47 -3.11
N TRP A 168 -0.56 7.37 -2.45
CA TRP A 168 -1.51 6.40 -1.93
C TRP A 168 -2.55 7.06 -1.02
N HIS A 169 -2.14 7.98 -0.15
CA HIS A 169 -3.04 8.68 0.76
C HIS A 169 -4.13 9.53 0.07
N GLN A 170 -3.98 9.85 -1.22
CA GLN A 170 -5.04 10.47 -2.03
C GLN A 170 -5.99 9.44 -2.63
N ALA A 171 -5.49 8.26 -2.96
CA ALA A 171 -6.31 7.14 -3.41
C ALA A 171 -7.08 6.52 -2.23
N GLY A 172 -6.48 6.45 -1.04
CA GLY A 172 -7.07 5.97 0.21
C GLY A 172 -7.26 4.45 0.31
N SER A 173 -7.54 3.79 -0.81
CA SER A 173 -7.72 2.33 -0.92
C SER A 173 -7.57 1.89 -2.38
N ILE A 174 -7.54 0.57 -2.65
CA ILE A 174 -7.64 0.09 -4.04
C ILE A 174 -8.94 0.57 -4.68
N THR A 175 -10.05 0.58 -3.94
CA THR A 175 -11.33 1.12 -4.44
C THR A 175 -11.19 2.57 -4.89
N GLY A 176 -10.57 3.43 -4.06
CA GLY A 176 -10.36 4.83 -4.45
C GLY A 176 -9.35 5.00 -5.59
N ALA A 177 -8.34 4.12 -5.69
CA ALA A 177 -7.42 4.10 -6.83
C ALA A 177 -8.13 3.72 -8.15
N ILE A 178 -9.03 2.72 -8.09
CA ILE A 178 -9.88 2.33 -9.22
C ILE A 178 -10.77 3.50 -9.64
N ASP A 179 -11.41 4.16 -8.69
CA ASP A 179 -12.33 5.27 -8.96
C ASP A 179 -11.58 6.48 -9.54
N ALA A 180 -10.38 6.77 -9.04
CA ALA A 180 -9.49 7.79 -9.60
C ALA A 180 -9.11 7.46 -11.05
N GLY A 181 -8.77 6.19 -11.34
CA GLY A 181 -8.49 5.74 -12.71
C GLY A 181 -9.68 5.92 -13.64
N ALA A 182 -10.88 5.60 -13.18
CA ALA A 182 -12.11 5.78 -13.94
C ALA A 182 -12.41 7.27 -14.22
N GLN A 183 -12.12 8.17 -13.27
CA GLN A 183 -12.27 9.62 -13.46
C GLN A 183 -11.24 10.18 -14.45
N LEU A 184 -9.98 9.74 -14.35
CA LEU A 184 -8.91 10.13 -15.27
C LEU A 184 -9.22 9.71 -16.71
N ALA A 185 -9.70 8.49 -16.92
CA ALA A 185 -10.11 8.01 -18.25
C ALA A 185 -11.26 8.82 -18.87
N ARG A 186 -12.15 9.40 -18.05
CA ARG A 186 -13.28 10.24 -18.51
C ARG A 186 -12.89 11.70 -18.77
N SER A 187 -11.86 12.21 -18.08
CA SER A 187 -11.43 13.60 -18.22
C SER A 187 -10.46 13.75 -19.40
N SER A 188 -10.96 14.26 -20.51
CA SER A 188 -10.10 14.70 -21.62
C SER A 188 -9.31 15.94 -21.20
N SER A 189 -8.04 15.75 -20.85
CA SER A 189 -6.92 16.72 -20.85
C SER A 189 -7.04 18.09 -20.14
N HIS A 190 -8.12 18.47 -19.48
CA HIS A 190 -8.22 19.80 -18.85
C HIS A 190 -8.77 19.72 -17.42
N GLY A 191 -7.90 19.88 -16.41
CA GLY A 191 -8.35 20.15 -15.03
C GLY A 191 -7.51 19.63 -13.85
N VAL A 192 -6.27 19.14 -14.01
CA VAL A 192 -5.55 18.42 -12.94
C VAL A 192 -4.16 18.99 -12.62
N HIS A 193 -3.98 20.31 -12.71
CA HIS A 193 -2.67 20.91 -12.42
C HIS A 193 -2.27 20.84 -10.93
N GLY A 194 -3.23 20.86 -9.99
CA GLY A 194 -2.95 20.83 -8.55
C GLY A 194 -2.45 19.48 -8.02
N GLN A 195 -3.05 18.36 -8.45
CA GLN A 195 -2.65 17.01 -7.99
C GLN A 195 -1.36 16.53 -8.66
N GLN A 196 -1.10 16.93 -9.91
CA GLN A 196 0.15 16.63 -10.61
C GLN A 196 1.37 17.24 -9.90
N ASN A 197 1.23 18.46 -9.36
CA ASN A 197 2.30 19.12 -8.62
C ASN A 197 2.66 18.40 -7.31
N LEU A 198 1.68 17.84 -6.59
CA LEU A 198 1.96 17.09 -5.35
C LEU A 198 2.62 15.74 -5.63
N ALA A 199 2.12 14.99 -6.61
CA ALA A 199 2.75 13.73 -7.01
C ALA A 199 4.20 13.94 -7.48
N GLN A 200 4.46 15.02 -8.24
CA GLN A 200 5.81 15.39 -8.65
C GLN A 200 6.70 15.77 -7.46
N ALA A 201 6.17 16.47 -6.45
CA ALA A 201 6.91 16.80 -5.23
C ALA A 201 7.38 15.54 -4.48
N TYR A 202 6.48 14.56 -4.28
CA TYR A 202 6.84 13.30 -3.64
C TYR A 202 7.80 12.45 -4.47
N LEU A 203 7.64 12.41 -5.80
CA LEU A 203 8.58 11.69 -6.68
C LEU A 203 9.98 12.32 -6.65
N ASN A 204 10.08 13.65 -6.64
CA ASN A 204 11.35 14.35 -6.54
C ASN A 204 12.02 14.08 -5.18
N GLN A 205 11.24 13.93 -4.10
CA GLN A 205 11.77 13.54 -2.78
C GLN A 205 12.27 12.09 -2.77
N ALA A 206 11.50 11.15 -3.31
CA ALA A 206 11.89 9.73 -3.38
C ALA A 206 13.14 9.50 -4.24
N MET A 207 13.36 10.32 -5.28
CA MET A 207 14.53 10.25 -6.16
C MET A 207 15.70 11.14 -5.70
N GLY A 208 15.43 12.16 -4.88
CA GLY A 208 16.39 13.17 -4.42
C GLY A 208 17.14 12.83 -3.13
N GLY A 209 16.86 11.66 -2.52
CA GLY A 209 17.59 11.16 -1.34
C GLY A 209 19.05 10.75 -1.58
N TYR A 210 19.58 10.95 -2.79
CA TYR A 210 21.01 10.81 -3.13
C TYR A 210 21.62 12.19 -3.41
N ASP A 211 21.67 13.06 -2.42
CA ASP A 211 22.63 14.18 -2.43
C ASP A 211 23.56 14.01 -1.23
N GLY A 212 24.66 13.33 -1.52
CA GLY A 212 25.74 13.08 -0.59
C GLY A 212 26.31 14.37 -0.03
N THR A 213 26.31 14.48 1.29
CA THR A 213 27.27 15.30 2.02
C THR A 213 28.68 14.81 1.70
N GLY A 214 29.34 15.45 0.74
CA GLY A 214 30.78 15.35 0.51
C GLY A 214 31.43 16.69 0.84
N GLY A 215 31.88 16.87 2.08
CA GLY A 215 32.74 17.98 2.46
C GLY A 215 34.07 17.93 1.70
N GLY A 216 34.56 19.10 1.28
CA GLY A 216 35.85 19.25 0.63
C GLY A 216 36.48 20.58 1.00
N PHE A 217 37.58 20.50 1.75
CA PHE A 217 38.45 21.60 2.14
C PHE A 217 39.08 22.30 0.93
N ASN A 218 39.06 23.63 0.93
CA ASN A 218 40.22 24.52 0.74
C ASN A 218 39.84 25.96 1.10
#